data_AF-A0A7W9LM13-F1
#
_entry.id   AF-A0A7W9LM13-F1
#
_cell.length_a   1.000
_cell.length_b   1.000
_cell.length_c   1.000
_cell.angle_alpha   90.00
_cell.angle_beta   90.00
_cell.angle_gamma   90.00
#
_symmetry.space_group_name_H-M   'P 1'
#
loop_
_entity.id
_entity.type
_entity.pdbx_description
1 polymer ?
#
loop_
_entity_poly.entity_id
_entity_poly.type
_entity_poly.pdbx_seq_one_letter_code
_entity_poly.pdbx_strand_id
1 'polypeptide(L)'
;MDRDTGQEEVRAEVGSLHLWVRYLGHEASGHGEPRARFQWRAEPTDVDVLDSLAGGPLYGPPGEAMSLRGALHAIASSLADAGERHAAGLPPAGRYPEWLGEIAHRNLIELRVLAVSTVAPPSVDLAADKPLPDLLSVEIAKQVLRRGDDIIAAGLLDADDLDHIHDLVLRAERDIVIRRDGDPFGKPLYQGPAADAHLHLEPGRYKAHGSLDPVGCVVIIGPSPFSEGGLASAAFDLQGARAQAGDRVAAHDGPRTPDTDRVTRMHSRPRGNVRPMSSPSVPPNGFVHPGSPEREM
;
A
#
# COMPACT_ATOMS: atom_id res chain seq x y z
N MET A 1 -0.38 11.57 -41.01
CA MET A 1 -0.54 12.45 -39.84
C MET A 1 0.40 11.91 -38.78
N ASP A 2 1.64 12.38 -38.83
CA ASP A 2 2.64 12.14 -37.80
C ASP A 2 2.16 12.78 -36.51
N ARG A 3 1.68 11.96 -35.57
CA ARG A 3 1.63 12.35 -34.17
C ARG A 3 3.03 12.17 -33.66
N ASP A 4 3.79 13.26 -33.67
CA ASP A 4 4.91 13.48 -32.79
C ASP A 4 4.40 13.32 -31.35
N THR A 5 4.36 12.07 -30.87
CA THR A 5 4.17 11.75 -29.46
C THR A 5 5.43 12.20 -28.76
N GLY A 6 5.53 13.50 -28.46
CA GLY A 6 6.61 14.08 -27.69
C GLY A 6 6.85 13.19 -26.48
N GLN A 7 8.02 12.57 -26.43
CA GLN A 7 8.36 11.67 -25.35
C GLN A 7 8.33 12.48 -24.05
N GLU A 8 7.34 12.21 -23.20
CA GLU A 8 7.25 12.87 -21.91
C GLU A 8 8.41 12.34 -21.04
N GLU A 9 9.29 13.26 -20.66
CA GLU A 9 10.47 13.00 -19.82
C GLU A 9 10.48 14.02 -18.67
N VAL A 10 10.87 13.56 -17.48
CA VAL A 10 11.14 14.42 -16.33
C VAL A 10 12.59 14.26 -15.89
N ARG A 11 13.18 15.35 -15.43
CA ARG A 11 14.57 15.43 -14.97
C ARG A 11 14.63 16.00 -13.56
N ALA A 12 15.57 15.52 -12.76
CA ALA A 12 15.96 16.16 -11.52
C ALA A 12 17.47 16.07 -11.32
N GLU A 13 18.02 17.09 -10.66
CA GLU A 13 19.40 17.12 -10.20
C GLU A 13 19.39 16.96 -8.68
N VAL A 14 20.20 16.03 -8.19
CA VAL A 14 20.31 15.63 -6.79
C VAL A 14 21.78 15.61 -6.41
N GLY A 15 22.28 16.77 -6.01
CA GLY A 15 23.69 17.00 -5.72
C GLY A 15 24.58 16.62 -6.91
N SER A 16 25.33 15.53 -6.79
CA SER A 16 26.21 15.02 -7.85
C SER A 16 25.55 14.07 -8.85
N LEU A 17 24.22 13.98 -8.88
CA LEU A 17 23.47 13.04 -9.71
C LEU A 17 22.39 13.72 -10.55
N HIS A 18 22.39 13.50 -11.85
CA HIS A 18 21.27 13.75 -12.73
C HIS A 18 20.40 12.50 -12.86
N LEU A 19 19.10 12.66 -12.65
CA LEU A 19 18.08 11.62 -12.80
C LEU A 19 17.13 11.96 -13.93
N TRP A 20 16.88 10.99 -14.80
CA TRP A 20 15.88 11.07 -15.86
C TRP A 20 14.88 9.95 -15.70
N VAL A 21 13.62 10.25 -15.97
CA VAL A 21 12.58 9.24 -16.16
C VAL A 21 11.80 9.55 -17.42
N ARG A 22 11.66 8.55 -18.28
CA ARG A 22 10.94 8.62 -19.55
C ARG A 22 9.82 7.60 -19.58
N TYR A 23 8.65 8.03 -20.01
CA TYR A 23 7.50 7.15 -20.19
C TYR A 23 7.62 6.34 -21.49
N LEU A 24 7.46 5.03 -21.40
CA LEU A 24 7.59 4.09 -22.53
C LEU A 24 6.25 3.56 -23.05
N GLY A 25 5.13 3.82 -22.36
CA GLY A 25 3.80 3.32 -22.72
C GLY A 25 3.19 2.44 -21.63
N HIS A 26 2.27 1.57 -22.03
CA HIS A 26 1.63 0.59 -21.15
C HIS A 26 2.00 -0.84 -21.57
N GLU A 27 2.15 -1.73 -20.59
CA GLU A 27 2.36 -3.15 -20.79
C GLU A 27 1.35 -3.94 -19.96
N ALA A 28 0.81 -5.03 -20.51
CA ALA A 28 -0.08 -5.90 -19.75
C ALA A 28 0.73 -6.70 -18.73
N SER A 29 0.30 -6.71 -17.48
CA SER A 29 0.82 -7.61 -16.47
C SER A 29 0.45 -9.06 -16.76
N GLY A 30 1.03 -10.01 -16.02
CA GLY A 30 0.69 -11.44 -16.15
C GLY A 30 -0.80 -11.78 -15.92
N HIS A 31 -1.57 -10.86 -15.33
CA HIS A 31 -3.01 -10.98 -15.14
C HIS A 31 -3.84 -10.14 -16.12
N GLY A 32 -3.21 -9.57 -17.15
CA GLY A 32 -3.88 -8.77 -18.18
C GLY A 32 -4.15 -7.32 -17.80
N GLU A 33 -3.87 -6.91 -16.56
CA GLU A 33 -4.05 -5.51 -16.13
C GLU A 33 -2.93 -4.62 -16.70
N PRO A 34 -3.26 -3.48 -17.34
CA PRO A 34 -2.25 -2.59 -17.89
C PRO A 34 -1.42 -1.93 -16.79
N ARG A 35 -0.12 -1.78 -17.03
CA ARG A 35 0.84 -1.09 -16.17
C ARG A 35 1.59 -0.04 -16.97
N ALA A 36 1.74 1.15 -16.42
CA ALA A 36 2.61 2.17 -16.98
C ALA A 36 4.07 1.67 -16.93
N ARG A 37 4.80 1.82 -18.03
CA ARG A 37 6.18 1.39 -18.18
C ARG A 37 7.07 2.61 -18.33
N PHE A 38 8.16 2.64 -17.57
CA PHE A 38 9.13 3.73 -17.56
C PHE A 38 10.53 3.21 -17.79
N GLN A 39 11.36 4.04 -18.40
CA GLN A 39 12.80 3.92 -18.38
C GLN A 39 13.36 5.01 -17.47
N TRP A 40 14.42 4.71 -16.76
CA TRP A 40 15.13 5.71 -16.00
C TRP A 40 16.61 5.71 -16.33
N ARG A 41 17.28 6.82 -16.06
CA ARG A 41 18.72 6.97 -16.19
C ARG A 41 19.26 7.75 -15.01
N ALA A 42 20.45 7.38 -14.57
CA ALA A 42 21.24 8.13 -13.60
C ALA A 42 22.62 8.40 -14.20
N GLU A 43 23.07 9.65 -14.13
CA GLU A 43 24.39 10.08 -14.57
C GLU A 43 25.00 10.95 -13.47
N PRO A 44 26.29 10.81 -13.18
CA PRO A 44 27.04 11.78 -12.40
C PRO A 44 26.98 13.16 -13.07
N THR A 45 26.94 14.23 -12.27
CA THR A 45 27.15 15.60 -12.77
C THR A 45 28.63 15.94 -12.93
N ASP A 46 29.51 15.16 -12.28
CA ASP A 46 30.95 15.32 -12.38
C ASP A 46 31.47 14.79 -13.73
N VAL A 47 32.21 15.64 -14.45
CA VAL A 47 32.69 15.39 -15.82
C VAL A 47 33.74 14.27 -15.85
N ASP A 48 34.38 14.00 -14.71
CA ASP A 48 35.41 12.97 -14.59
C ASP A 48 34.83 11.56 -14.41
N VAL A 49 33.52 11.42 -14.15
CA VAL A 49 32.82 10.13 -14.02
C VAL A 49 31.92 9.93 -15.25
N LEU A 50 32.44 9.22 -16.26
CA LEU A 50 31.75 9.00 -17.55
C LEU A 50 30.67 7.90 -17.52
N ASP A 51 30.43 7.29 -16.36
CA ASP A 51 29.51 6.17 -16.27
C ASP A 51 28.06 6.64 -16.14
N SER A 52 27.24 6.29 -17.11
CA SER A 52 25.79 6.46 -17.02
C SER A 52 25.13 5.11 -16.81
N LEU A 53 24.19 5.02 -15.87
CA LEU A 53 23.35 3.84 -15.72
C LEU A 53 21.97 4.12 -16.27
N ALA A 54 21.62 3.46 -17.38
CA ALA A 54 20.23 3.35 -17.79
C ALA A 54 19.64 2.10 -17.15
N GLY A 55 18.59 2.28 -16.36
CA GLY A 55 17.84 1.19 -15.77
C GLY A 55 16.42 1.11 -16.33
N GLY A 56 15.89 -0.09 -16.39
CA GLY A 56 14.51 -0.30 -16.76
C GLY A 56 14.23 -1.71 -17.27
N PRO A 57 12.93 -2.04 -17.43
CA PRO A 57 11.79 -1.16 -17.17
C PRO A 57 11.39 -1.04 -15.68
N LEU A 58 11.02 0.17 -15.26
CA LEU A 58 10.28 0.41 -14.02
C LEU A 58 8.79 0.38 -14.34
N TYR A 59 8.01 -0.30 -13.50
CA TYR A 59 6.58 -0.47 -13.71
C TYR A 59 5.79 0.25 -12.63
N GLY A 60 4.76 0.95 -13.06
CA GLY A 60 3.71 1.43 -12.16
C GLY A 60 2.85 0.28 -11.63
N PRO A 61 2.00 0.58 -10.62
CA PRO A 61 1.05 -0.39 -10.11
C PRO A 61 0.10 -0.87 -11.22
N PRO A 62 -0.36 -2.14 -11.16
CA PRO A 62 -1.41 -2.63 -12.07
C PRO A 62 -2.68 -1.80 -11.96
N GLY A 63 -3.21 -1.38 -13.11
CA GLY A 63 -4.49 -0.66 -13.18
C GLY A 63 -4.44 0.78 -12.66
N GLU A 64 -3.26 1.31 -12.34
CA GLU A 64 -3.08 2.66 -11.82
C GLU A 64 -2.26 3.53 -12.78
N ALA A 65 -2.67 4.79 -12.92
CA ALA A 65 -1.96 5.77 -13.73
C ALA A 65 -0.77 6.33 -12.96
N MET A 66 0.41 5.71 -13.09
CA MET A 66 1.63 6.27 -12.55
C MET A 66 2.08 7.48 -13.38
N SER A 67 2.37 8.62 -12.73
CA SER A 67 2.94 9.80 -13.41
C SER A 67 4.46 9.71 -13.51
N LEU A 68 5.05 10.44 -14.45
CA LEU A 68 6.51 10.61 -14.56
C LEU A 68 7.16 11.08 -13.26
N ARG A 69 6.51 12.02 -12.56
CA ARG A 69 7.00 12.53 -11.27
C ARG A 69 6.91 11.47 -10.18
N GLY A 70 5.85 10.65 -10.18
CA GLY A 70 5.75 9.49 -9.29
C GLY A 70 6.88 8.48 -9.55
N ALA A 71 7.18 8.19 -10.82
CA ALA A 71 8.27 7.31 -11.20
C ALA A 71 9.65 7.90 -10.84
N LEU A 72 9.83 9.22 -10.95
CA LEU A 72 11.02 9.93 -10.47
C LEU A 72 11.19 9.83 -8.95
N HIS A 73 10.12 9.97 -8.18
CA HIS A 73 10.19 9.80 -6.73
C HIS A 73 10.49 8.34 -6.35
N ALA A 74 9.93 7.38 -7.08
CA ALA A 74 10.20 5.95 -6.85
C ALA A 74 11.69 5.63 -7.08
N ILE A 75 12.31 6.12 -8.15
CA ILE A 75 13.74 5.92 -8.37
C ILE A 75 14.59 6.68 -7.33
N ALA A 76 14.20 7.90 -6.94
CA ALA A 76 14.90 8.63 -5.87
C ALA A 76 14.86 7.88 -4.52
N SER A 77 13.72 7.27 -4.18
CA SER A 77 13.59 6.43 -2.99
C SER A 77 14.48 5.18 -3.07
N SER A 78 14.47 4.48 -4.20
CA SER A 78 15.29 3.27 -4.37
C SER A 78 16.80 3.58 -4.32
N LEU A 79 17.22 4.75 -4.83
CA LEU A 79 18.60 5.20 -4.72
C LEU A 79 18.95 5.61 -3.29
N ALA A 80 18.04 6.24 -2.54
CA ALA A 80 18.27 6.52 -1.12
C ALA A 80 18.52 5.23 -0.33
N ASP A 81 17.71 4.19 -0.54
CA ASP A 81 17.90 2.87 0.08
C ASP A 81 19.26 2.25 -0.29
N ALA A 82 19.67 2.39 -1.55
CA ALA A 82 20.99 1.92 -2.01
C ALA A 82 22.14 2.67 -1.31
N GLY A 83 22.01 3.99 -1.11
CA GLY A 83 22.97 4.80 -0.38
C GLY A 83 23.07 4.43 1.10
N GLU A 84 21.95 4.09 1.74
CA GLU A 84 21.94 3.61 3.13
C GLU A 84 22.60 2.25 3.29
N ARG A 85 22.39 1.34 2.35
CA ARG A 85 23.05 0.04 2.36
C ARG A 85 24.56 0.17 2.14
N HIS A 86 24.97 1.03 1.21
CA HIS A 86 26.38 1.34 1.01
C HIS A 86 27.01 1.90 2.30
N ALA A 87 26.33 2.82 3.00
CA ALA A 87 26.77 3.35 4.29
C ALA A 87 26.95 2.25 5.36
N ALA A 88 26.09 1.24 5.33
CA ALA A 88 26.13 0.10 6.24
C ALA A 88 27.14 -0.98 5.83
N GLY A 89 27.89 -0.80 4.72
CA GLY A 89 28.76 -1.83 4.17
C GLY A 89 28.01 -3.06 3.64
N LEU A 90 26.70 -2.92 3.40
CA LEU A 90 25.86 -3.98 2.87
C LEU A 90 25.92 -3.97 1.34
N PRO A 91 25.78 -5.15 0.69
CA PRO A 91 25.67 -5.20 -0.76
C PRO A 91 24.47 -4.36 -1.22
N PRO A 92 24.55 -3.66 -2.37
CA PRO A 92 23.48 -2.79 -2.85
C PRO A 92 22.16 -3.57 -2.99
N ALA A 93 21.03 -2.94 -2.65
CA ALA A 93 19.73 -3.53 -2.93
C ALA A 93 19.48 -3.47 -4.45
N GLY A 94 19.37 -4.63 -5.09
CA GLY A 94 19.15 -4.73 -6.53
C GLY A 94 20.44 -4.73 -7.36
N ARG A 95 20.34 -4.30 -8.62
CA ARG A 95 21.43 -4.34 -9.62
C ARG A 95 22.10 -2.98 -9.81
N TYR A 96 22.37 -2.24 -8.73
CA TYR A 96 23.10 -0.98 -8.83
C TYR A 96 24.61 -1.23 -8.80
N PRO A 97 25.39 -0.59 -9.69
CA PRO A 97 26.85 -0.60 -9.60
C PRO A 97 27.30 0.15 -8.34
N GLU A 98 28.47 -0.22 -7.83
CA GLU A 98 29.01 0.31 -6.57
C GLU A 98 29.11 1.84 -6.57
N TRP A 99 29.57 2.43 -7.67
CA TRP A 99 29.69 3.89 -7.81
C TRP A 99 28.34 4.61 -7.59
N LEU A 100 27.22 4.00 -7.99
CA LEU A 100 25.90 4.61 -7.84
C LEU A 100 25.44 4.54 -6.38
N GLY A 101 25.77 3.47 -5.67
CA GLY A 101 25.54 3.37 -4.23
C GLY A 101 26.37 4.40 -3.44
N GLU A 102 27.62 4.60 -3.82
CA GLU A 102 28.50 5.61 -3.22
C GLU A 102 27.98 7.04 -3.47
N ILE A 103 27.65 7.39 -4.71
CA ILE A 103 27.08 8.70 -5.04
C ILE A 103 25.72 8.87 -4.33
N ALA A 104 24.87 7.85 -4.30
CA ALA A 104 23.60 7.93 -3.59
C ALA A 104 23.78 8.14 -2.08
N HIS A 105 24.79 7.52 -1.47
CA HIS A 105 25.14 7.76 -0.06
C HIS A 105 25.53 9.22 0.17
N ARG A 106 26.41 9.79 -0.68
CA ARG A 106 26.83 11.20 -0.57
C ARG A 106 25.67 12.19 -0.70
N ASN A 107 24.65 11.87 -1.51
CA ASN A 107 23.49 12.73 -1.76
C ASN A 107 22.20 12.24 -1.04
N LEU A 108 22.33 11.44 0.02
CA LEU A 108 21.22 10.73 0.65
C LEU A 108 20.09 11.66 1.12
N ILE A 109 20.45 12.80 1.70
CA ILE A 109 19.47 13.78 2.22
C ILE A 109 18.64 14.35 1.07
N GLU A 110 19.26 14.73 -0.03
CA GLU A 110 18.59 15.35 -1.17
C GLU A 110 17.72 14.33 -1.92
N LEU A 111 18.18 13.08 -2.04
CA LEU A 111 17.38 11.96 -2.55
C LEU A 111 16.12 11.73 -1.69
N ARG A 112 16.26 11.75 -0.36
CA ARG A 112 15.13 11.63 0.57
C ARG A 112 14.18 12.83 0.46
N VAL A 113 14.68 14.04 0.29
CA VAL A 113 13.85 15.23 0.06
C VAL A 113 13.08 15.09 -1.27
N LEU A 114 13.76 14.73 -2.35
CA LEU A 114 13.12 14.49 -3.65
C LEU A 114 12.06 13.38 -3.57
N ALA A 115 12.32 12.32 -2.80
CA ALA A 115 11.36 11.24 -2.58
C ALA A 115 10.12 11.67 -1.76
N VAL A 116 10.22 12.72 -0.93
CA VAL A 116 9.17 13.13 0.02
C VAL A 116 8.43 14.43 -0.40
N SER A 117 8.99 15.25 -1.29
CA SER A 117 8.55 16.62 -1.61
C SER A 117 7.15 16.77 -2.29
N THR A 118 6.24 15.81 -2.12
CA THR A 118 4.80 16.01 -2.38
C THR A 118 4.09 16.54 -1.14
N VAL A 119 3.44 17.69 -1.28
CA VAL A 119 2.53 18.36 -0.33
C VAL A 119 1.63 17.37 0.44
N ALA A 120 1.60 17.54 1.78
CA ALA A 120 0.72 17.02 2.85
C ALA A 120 -0.07 15.70 2.64
N PRO A 121 0.01 14.72 3.58
CA PRO A 121 -0.77 13.49 3.48
C PRO A 121 -2.24 13.72 3.87
N PRO A 122 -3.23 13.28 3.08
CA PRO A 122 -4.59 13.10 3.58
C PRO A 122 -4.63 11.85 4.45
N SER A 123 -5.30 11.95 5.60
CA SER A 123 -5.81 10.79 6.33
C SER A 123 -6.88 10.13 5.47
N VAL A 124 -6.66 8.90 5.01
CA VAL A 124 -7.63 8.14 4.21
C VAL A 124 -8.27 7.08 5.10
N ASP A 125 -9.59 7.17 5.21
CA ASP A 125 -10.48 6.16 5.78
C ASP A 125 -10.67 5.06 4.71
N LEU A 126 -10.21 3.83 4.96
CA LEU A 126 -10.29 2.71 4.02
C LEU A 126 -11.26 1.65 4.56
N ALA A 127 -12.40 1.51 3.86
CA ALA A 127 -13.36 0.44 4.10
C ALA A 127 -12.78 -0.95 3.75
N ALA A 128 -12.38 -1.67 4.81
CA ALA A 128 -12.39 -3.10 5.13
C ALA A 128 -12.34 -4.28 4.10
N ASP A 129 -12.47 -4.13 2.77
CA ASP A 129 -12.83 -5.31 1.94
C ASP A 129 -11.73 -5.96 1.08
N LYS A 130 -10.48 -5.48 1.11
CA LYS A 130 -9.35 -6.16 0.42
C LYS A 130 -8.09 -6.20 1.28
N PRO A 131 -7.37 -7.34 1.34
CA PRO A 131 -6.07 -7.40 2.01
C PRO A 131 -5.12 -6.41 1.33
N LEU A 132 -4.49 -5.57 2.13
CA LEU A 132 -3.43 -4.70 1.61
C LEU A 132 -2.26 -5.59 1.15
N PRO A 133 -1.69 -5.39 -0.05
CA PRO A 133 -0.68 -6.29 -0.63
C PRO A 133 0.50 -6.58 0.30
N ASP A 134 0.89 -5.59 1.11
CA ASP A 134 1.99 -5.71 2.07
C ASP A 134 1.63 -6.63 3.26
N LEU A 135 0.38 -6.55 3.76
CA LEU A 135 -0.11 -7.43 4.81
C LEU A 135 -0.18 -8.89 4.31
N LEU A 136 -0.65 -9.08 3.07
CA LEU A 136 -0.68 -10.41 2.46
C LEU A 136 0.73 -11.00 2.31
N SER A 137 1.70 -10.18 1.92
CA SER A 137 3.10 -10.61 1.75
C SER A 137 3.70 -11.09 3.07
N VAL A 138 3.45 -10.36 4.17
CA VAL A 138 3.86 -10.76 5.52
C VAL A 138 3.19 -12.07 5.94
N GLU A 139 1.90 -12.24 5.66
CA GLU A 139 1.19 -13.47 6.00
C GLU A 139 1.71 -14.68 5.20
N ILE A 140 2.03 -14.51 3.91
CA ILE A 140 2.67 -15.54 3.10
C ILE A 140 4.05 -15.88 3.67
N ALA A 141 4.85 -14.88 4.03
CA ALA A 141 6.16 -15.07 4.64
C ALA A 141 6.06 -15.91 5.93
N LYS A 142 5.07 -15.65 6.79
CA LYS A 142 4.81 -16.49 7.98
C LYS A 142 4.47 -17.94 7.62
N GLN A 143 3.66 -18.16 6.58
CA GLN A 143 3.31 -19.51 6.13
C GLN A 143 4.53 -20.25 5.56
N VAL A 144 5.42 -19.54 4.86
CA VAL A 144 6.69 -20.08 4.37
C VAL A 144 7.58 -20.51 5.53
N LEU A 145 7.76 -19.65 6.55
CA LEU A 145 8.57 -19.99 7.73
C LEU A 145 8.03 -21.20 8.50
N ARG A 146 6.70 -21.35 8.60
CA ARG A 146 6.07 -22.53 9.22
C ARG A 146 6.40 -23.85 8.50
N ARG A 147 6.79 -23.79 7.23
CA ARG A 147 7.13 -24.94 6.39
C ARG A 147 8.60 -24.94 5.93
N GLY A 148 9.46 -24.15 6.59
CA GLY A 148 10.83 -23.88 6.13
C GLY A 148 11.62 -25.15 5.80
N ASP A 149 11.57 -26.15 6.68
CA ASP A 149 12.30 -27.42 6.49
C ASP A 149 11.84 -28.19 5.23
N ASP A 150 10.53 -28.24 4.98
CA ASP A 150 9.97 -28.90 3.79
C ASP A 150 10.31 -28.14 2.50
N ILE A 151 10.37 -26.80 2.57
CA ILE A 151 10.68 -25.92 1.45
C ILE A 151 12.16 -26.02 1.06
N ILE A 152 13.07 -26.06 2.06
CA ILE A 152 14.49 -26.34 1.83
C ILE A 152 14.67 -27.75 1.27
N ALA A 153 14.01 -28.75 1.85
CA ALA A 153 14.13 -30.14 1.38
C ALA A 153 13.64 -30.31 -0.07
N ALA A 154 12.66 -29.49 -0.49
CA ALA A 154 12.17 -29.43 -1.86
C ALA A 154 13.06 -28.60 -2.81
N GLY A 155 14.10 -27.94 -2.31
CA GLY A 155 14.99 -27.06 -3.09
C GLY A 155 14.30 -25.83 -3.65
N LEU A 156 13.22 -25.38 -3.00
CA LEU A 156 12.42 -24.24 -3.47
C LEU A 156 12.97 -22.90 -3.00
N LEU A 157 13.64 -22.88 -1.85
CA LEU A 157 14.39 -21.75 -1.29
C LEU A 157 15.69 -22.29 -0.67
N ASP A 158 16.69 -21.43 -0.60
CA ASP A 158 17.89 -21.71 0.19
C ASP A 158 17.79 -21.15 1.62
N ALA A 159 18.84 -21.36 2.41
CA ALA A 159 18.88 -20.88 3.79
C ALA A 159 18.94 -19.35 3.87
N ASP A 160 19.60 -18.69 2.93
CA ASP A 160 19.73 -17.23 2.89
C ASP A 160 18.37 -16.57 2.59
N ASP A 161 17.59 -17.18 1.71
CA ASP A 161 16.20 -16.77 1.43
C ASP A 161 15.31 -16.89 2.68
N LEU A 162 15.43 -17.98 3.44
CA LEU A 162 14.67 -18.14 4.68
C LEU A 162 15.09 -17.13 5.75
N ASP A 163 16.38 -16.84 5.87
CA ASP A 163 16.87 -15.80 6.78
C ASP A 163 16.30 -14.43 6.39
N HIS A 164 16.23 -14.11 5.10
CA HIS A 164 15.62 -12.87 4.62
C HIS A 164 14.13 -12.78 4.93
N ILE A 165 13.39 -13.88 4.74
CA ILE A 165 11.96 -13.98 5.07
C ILE A 165 11.76 -13.86 6.59
N HIS A 166 12.64 -14.45 7.40
CA HIS A 166 12.62 -14.35 8.85
C HIS A 166 12.81 -12.89 9.30
N ASP A 167 13.79 -12.18 8.75
CA ASP A 167 14.01 -10.76 9.02
C ASP A 167 12.84 -9.87 8.62
N LEU A 168 12.14 -10.20 7.54
CA LEU A 168 10.92 -9.51 7.12
C LEU A 168 9.80 -9.70 8.15
N VAL A 169 9.56 -10.94 8.62
CA VAL A 169 8.53 -11.24 9.62
C VAL A 169 8.85 -10.59 10.96
N LEU A 170 10.10 -10.66 11.42
CA LEU A 170 10.51 -10.00 12.67
C LEU A 170 10.26 -8.49 12.65
N ARG A 171 10.58 -7.82 11.54
CA ARG A 171 10.28 -6.38 11.39
C ARG A 171 8.78 -6.11 11.34
N ALA A 172 7.99 -7.01 10.77
CA ALA A 172 6.55 -6.86 10.69
C ALA A 172 5.83 -7.14 12.02
N GLU A 173 6.41 -7.95 12.90
CA GLU A 173 5.83 -8.36 14.18
C GLU A 173 6.37 -7.60 15.40
N ARG A 174 7.25 -6.61 15.20
CA ARG A 174 7.88 -5.83 16.26
C ARG A 174 6.87 -5.26 17.27
N ASP A 175 7.35 -5.02 18.50
CA ASP A 175 6.56 -4.32 19.51
C ASP A 175 6.32 -2.85 19.11
N ILE A 176 5.05 -2.45 19.19
CA ILE A 176 4.56 -1.14 18.78
C ILE A 176 3.79 -0.43 19.89
N VAL A 177 3.71 0.89 19.77
CA VAL A 177 2.82 1.74 20.55
C VAL A 177 1.98 2.60 19.60
N ILE A 178 0.66 2.41 19.64
CA ILE A 178 -0.32 3.21 18.89
C ILE A 178 -0.97 4.19 19.86
N ARG A 179 -0.93 5.49 19.52
CA ARG A 179 -1.54 6.56 20.31
C ARG A 179 -2.61 7.26 19.48
N ARG A 180 -3.52 7.95 20.16
CA ARG A 180 -4.53 8.78 19.49
C ARG A 180 -3.87 10.02 18.89
N ASP A 181 -4.21 10.34 17.64
CA ASP A 181 -3.75 11.56 16.99
C ASP A 181 -4.12 12.80 17.83
N GLY A 182 -3.13 13.66 18.09
CA GLY A 182 -3.28 14.88 18.89
C GLY A 182 -3.06 14.72 20.40
N ASP A 183 -2.84 13.52 20.92
CA ASP A 183 -2.52 13.30 22.35
C ASP A 183 -1.30 12.37 22.53
N PRO A 184 -0.07 12.92 22.42
CA PRO A 184 1.15 12.13 22.57
C PRO A 184 1.38 11.63 24.00
N PHE A 185 0.76 12.25 25.01
CA PHE A 185 0.95 11.91 26.43
C PHE A 185 -0.19 11.06 27.01
N GLY A 186 -1.30 10.92 26.29
CA GLY A 186 -2.44 10.10 26.67
C GLY A 186 -2.14 8.61 26.81
N LYS A 187 -3.10 7.85 27.33
CA LYS A 187 -3.01 6.39 27.35
C LYS A 187 -2.97 5.87 25.90
N PRO A 188 -2.04 4.97 25.54
CA PRO A 188 -2.01 4.39 24.20
C PRO A 188 -3.30 3.63 23.89
N LEU A 189 -3.71 3.66 22.62
CA LEU A 189 -4.80 2.84 22.10
C LEU A 189 -4.41 1.36 22.14
N TYR A 190 -3.14 1.08 21.85
CA TYR A 190 -2.56 -0.25 21.90
C TYR A 190 -1.06 -0.18 22.19
N GLN A 191 -0.56 -1.15 22.95
CA GLN A 191 0.88 -1.36 23.20
C GLN A 191 1.14 -2.87 23.28
N GLY A 192 2.04 -3.37 22.44
CA GLY A 192 2.37 -4.79 22.34
C GLY A 192 2.86 -5.19 20.94
N PRO A 193 2.93 -6.49 20.64
CA PRO A 193 3.36 -6.99 19.32
C PRO A 193 2.44 -6.53 18.19
N ALA A 194 3.01 -6.10 17.06
CA ALA A 194 2.20 -5.66 15.92
C ALA A 194 1.28 -6.77 15.36
N ALA A 195 1.67 -8.03 15.50
CA ALA A 195 0.88 -9.19 15.11
C ALA A 195 -0.45 -9.30 15.87
N ASP A 196 -0.54 -8.76 17.08
CA ASP A 196 -1.71 -8.89 17.97
C ASP A 196 -2.64 -7.67 17.91
N ALA A 197 -2.25 -6.61 17.20
CA ALA A 197 -3.00 -5.35 17.17
C ALA A 197 -4.45 -5.54 16.68
N HIS A 198 -4.68 -6.45 15.73
CA HIS A 198 -6.02 -6.77 15.20
C HIS A 198 -6.99 -7.37 16.23
N LEU A 199 -6.50 -7.84 17.38
CA LEU A 199 -7.33 -8.34 18.48
C LEU A 199 -7.93 -7.21 19.33
N HIS A 200 -7.39 -6.00 19.21
CA HIS A 200 -7.72 -4.86 20.07
C HIS A 200 -8.22 -3.64 19.32
N LEU A 201 -7.91 -3.56 18.03
CA LEU A 201 -8.20 -2.42 17.18
C LEU A 201 -8.97 -2.88 15.95
N GLU A 202 -9.85 -2.01 15.46
CA GLU A 202 -10.60 -2.23 14.23
C GLU A 202 -9.67 -2.30 13.00
N PRO A 203 -10.13 -2.89 11.89
CA PRO A 203 -9.41 -2.80 10.61
C PRO A 203 -9.10 -1.35 10.22
N GLY A 204 -7.87 -1.09 9.78
CA GLY A 204 -7.42 0.25 9.46
C GLY A 204 -5.89 0.40 9.42
N ARG A 205 -5.43 1.65 9.25
CA ARG A 205 -4.00 2.01 9.28
C ARG A 205 -3.75 2.96 10.46
N TYR A 206 -2.80 2.61 11.30
CA TYR A 206 -2.50 3.31 12.53
C TYR A 206 -1.07 3.82 12.51
N LYS A 207 -0.86 5.10 12.87
CA LYS A 207 0.48 5.59 13.17
C LYS A 207 0.96 4.95 14.46
N ALA A 208 2.16 4.39 14.42
CA ALA A 208 2.77 3.72 15.53
C ALA A 208 4.24 4.13 15.65
N HIS A 209 4.84 3.75 16.77
CA HIS A 209 6.28 3.84 16.99
C HIS A 209 6.74 2.51 17.57
N GLY A 210 7.99 2.14 17.33
CA GLY A 210 8.57 0.99 18.02
C GLY A 210 8.56 1.22 19.54
N SER A 211 8.27 0.17 20.32
CA SER A 211 8.33 0.26 21.78
C SER A 211 9.73 0.63 22.29
N LEU A 212 10.77 0.17 21.56
CA LEU A 212 12.18 0.39 21.87
C LEU A 212 12.86 1.41 20.94
N ASP A 213 12.19 1.82 19.86
CA ASP A 213 12.72 2.73 18.85
C ASP A 213 11.67 3.77 18.47
N PRO A 214 11.92 5.07 18.71
CA PRO A 214 10.98 6.13 18.37
C PRO A 214 10.80 6.36 16.87
N VAL A 215 11.51 5.64 15.99
CA VAL A 215 11.25 5.69 14.54
C VAL A 215 9.78 5.35 14.27
N GLY A 216 9.10 6.28 13.57
CA GLY A 216 7.70 6.12 13.26
C GLY A 216 7.46 4.99 12.24
N CYS A 217 6.41 4.23 12.49
CA CYS A 217 5.94 3.16 11.62
C CYS A 217 4.42 3.26 11.41
N VAL A 218 3.91 2.47 10.48
CA VAL A 218 2.48 2.31 10.23
C VAL A 218 2.11 0.87 10.52
N VAL A 219 1.06 0.69 11.30
CA VAL A 219 0.48 -0.62 11.58
C VAL A 219 -0.76 -0.76 10.74
N ILE A 220 -0.81 -1.82 9.96
CA ILE A 220 -1.94 -2.14 9.10
C ILE A 220 -2.70 -3.29 9.73
N ILE A 221 -4.01 -3.14 9.83
CA ILE A 221 -4.96 -4.14 10.30
C ILE A 221 -5.97 -4.35 9.19
N GLY A 222 -6.14 -5.60 8.74
CA GLY A 222 -7.02 -5.88 7.61
C GLY A 222 -7.34 -7.35 7.46
N PRO A 223 -8.21 -7.69 6.49
CA PRO A 223 -8.59 -9.07 6.24
C PRO A 223 -7.37 -9.92 5.83
N SER A 224 -7.32 -11.17 6.32
CA SER A 224 -6.31 -12.15 5.96
C SER A 224 -6.98 -13.50 5.70
N PRO A 225 -6.71 -14.15 4.54
CA PRO A 225 -7.20 -15.50 4.28
C PRO A 225 -6.45 -16.58 5.08
N PHE A 226 -5.36 -16.21 5.77
CA PHE A 226 -4.50 -17.13 6.50
C PHE A 226 -4.68 -17.06 8.03
N SER A 227 -5.45 -16.10 8.52
CA SER A 227 -5.73 -15.94 9.95
C SER A 227 -7.03 -16.62 10.35
N GLU A 228 -7.05 -17.27 11.50
CA GLU A 228 -8.25 -17.95 12.04
C GLU A 228 -9.41 -17.00 12.31
N GLY A 229 -9.11 -15.74 12.67
CA GLY A 229 -10.11 -14.70 12.89
C GLY A 229 -10.49 -13.90 11.64
N GLY A 230 -9.92 -14.26 10.47
CA GLY A 230 -10.12 -13.53 9.22
C GLY A 230 -9.45 -12.16 9.15
N LEU A 231 -8.76 -11.72 10.21
CA LEU A 231 -7.99 -10.47 10.29
C LEU A 231 -6.53 -10.76 10.63
N ALA A 232 -5.62 -9.96 10.10
CA ALA A 232 -4.22 -9.95 10.51
C ALA A 232 -3.73 -8.52 10.69
N SER A 233 -2.61 -8.37 11.39
CA SER A 233 -1.93 -7.10 11.54
C SER A 233 -0.42 -7.22 11.40
N ALA A 234 0.20 -6.15 10.89
CA ALA A 234 1.64 -6.05 10.68
C ALA A 234 2.10 -4.59 10.73
N ALA A 235 3.32 -4.38 11.20
CA ALA A 235 4.00 -3.09 11.22
C ALA A 235 4.89 -2.92 9.98
N PHE A 236 4.91 -1.70 9.44
CA PHE A 236 5.72 -1.32 8.29
C PHE A 236 6.40 0.01 8.59
N ASP A 237 7.67 0.13 8.21
CA ASP A 237 8.36 1.40 8.36
C ASP A 237 7.68 2.50 7.54
N LEU A 238 7.65 3.73 8.05
CA LEU A 238 6.99 4.87 7.37
C LEU A 238 7.56 5.14 5.97
N GLN A 239 8.81 4.75 5.70
CA GLN A 239 9.41 4.81 4.37
C GLN A 239 8.84 3.75 3.42
N GLY A 240 8.50 2.55 3.90
CA GLY A 240 7.85 1.50 3.12
C GLY A 240 6.34 1.75 2.91
N ALA A 241 5.64 2.28 3.92
CA ALA A 241 4.19 2.51 3.86
C ALA A 241 3.76 3.69 2.96
N ARG A 242 4.67 4.63 2.67
CA ARG A 242 4.42 5.82 1.82
C ARG A 242 4.49 5.53 0.32
N ALA A 243 5.19 4.48 -0.09
CA ALA A 243 5.37 4.15 -1.50
C ALA A 243 4.08 3.72 -2.22
N GLN A 244 2.98 3.44 -1.50
CA GLN A 244 1.75 2.88 -2.10
C GLN A 244 0.43 3.49 -1.58
N ALA A 245 0.46 4.60 -0.83
CA ALA A 245 -0.77 5.26 -0.35
C ALA A 245 -1.35 6.29 -1.34
N GLY A 246 -0.79 6.40 -2.55
CA GLY A 246 -1.11 7.46 -3.49
C GLY A 246 -1.78 7.00 -4.77
N ASP A 247 -3.00 6.43 -4.70
CA ASP A 247 -4.09 6.85 -5.59
C ASP A 247 -5.45 6.23 -5.19
N ARG A 248 -6.42 7.09 -4.85
CA ARG A 248 -7.85 6.97 -5.20
C ARG A 248 -8.63 8.17 -4.67
N VAL A 249 -8.59 9.25 -5.44
CA VAL A 249 -9.69 10.21 -5.47
C VAL A 249 -10.71 9.66 -6.48
N ALA A 250 -11.79 9.06 -5.97
CA ALA A 250 -13.03 8.93 -6.73
C ALA A 250 -14.08 9.82 -6.06
N ALA A 251 -14.47 10.86 -6.80
CA ALA A 251 -15.61 11.70 -6.49
C ALA A 251 -16.86 10.84 -6.30
N HIS A 252 -17.45 10.91 -5.10
CA HIS A 252 -18.84 10.53 -4.92
C HIS A 252 -19.68 11.80 -5.07
N ASP A 253 -20.20 11.99 -6.29
CA ASP A 253 -21.35 12.85 -6.53
C ASP A 253 -22.51 12.27 -5.72
N GLY A 254 -22.83 12.90 -4.60
CA GLY A 254 -24.05 12.61 -3.85
C GLY A 254 -25.29 12.99 -4.66
N PRO A 255 -26.46 12.38 -4.38
CA PRO A 255 -27.69 12.72 -5.06
C PRO A 255 -28.06 14.19 -4.79
N ARG A 256 -28.24 14.94 -5.87
CA ARG A 256 -28.90 16.25 -5.88
C ARG A 256 -30.24 16.15 -5.14
N THR A 257 -30.31 16.76 -3.97
CA THR A 257 -31.59 17.18 -3.38
C THR A 257 -32.23 18.21 -4.30
N PRO A 258 -33.50 18.05 -4.70
CA PRO A 258 -34.18 19.07 -5.46
C PRO A 258 -34.41 20.30 -4.59
N ASP A 259 -33.95 21.40 -5.15
CA ASP A 259 -34.37 22.78 -4.96
C ASP A 259 -35.80 22.89 -4.39
N THR A 260 -35.92 23.49 -3.21
CA THR A 260 -37.16 24.15 -2.81
C THR A 260 -36.82 25.55 -2.32
N ASP A 261 -36.98 26.46 -3.26
CA ASP A 261 -37.07 27.90 -3.09
C ASP A 261 -37.90 28.30 -1.86
N ARG A 262 -37.22 29.00 -0.96
CA ARG A 262 -37.61 30.33 -0.47
C ARG A 262 -39.00 30.83 -0.90
N VAL A 263 -40.05 30.59 -0.11
CA VAL A 263 -41.11 31.59 0.12
C VAL A 263 -41.68 31.47 1.53
N THR A 264 -41.26 32.41 2.38
CA THR A 264 -41.99 32.84 3.57
C THR A 264 -43.28 33.54 3.11
N ARG A 265 -44.46 32.90 3.23
CA ARG A 265 -45.73 33.64 3.30
C ARG A 265 -46.85 32.84 3.96
N MET A 266 -47.43 33.50 4.96
CA MET A 266 -48.73 33.31 5.59
C MET A 266 -49.77 32.50 4.80
N HIS A 267 -50.39 31.50 5.44
CA HIS A 267 -51.80 31.52 5.90
C HIS A 267 -52.34 30.10 6.18
N SER A 268 -52.96 29.97 7.35
CA SER A 268 -54.25 29.30 7.60
C SER A 268 -54.46 27.80 7.27
N ARG A 269 -54.67 27.02 8.35
CA ARG A 269 -55.56 25.83 8.48
C ARG A 269 -56.75 25.83 7.48
N PRO A 270 -57.30 24.67 7.02
CA PRO A 270 -57.90 23.65 7.92
C PRO A 270 -58.07 22.18 7.41
N ARG A 271 -58.45 21.31 8.38
CA ARG A 271 -59.41 20.15 8.36
C ARG A 271 -59.31 18.99 7.34
N GLY A 272 -59.50 17.78 7.88
CA GLY A 272 -60.15 16.63 7.22
C GLY A 272 -59.39 15.31 7.43
N ASN A 273 -59.65 14.55 8.51
CA ASN A 273 -60.47 13.33 8.53
C ASN A 273 -60.18 12.30 7.41
N VAL A 274 -59.78 11.07 7.78
CA VAL A 274 -60.55 9.80 7.63
C VAL A 274 -59.70 8.62 8.14
N ARG A 275 -60.27 7.87 9.10
CA ARG A 275 -59.97 6.48 9.54
C ARG A 275 -60.96 5.54 8.78
N PRO A 276 -60.99 4.19 8.92
CA PRO A 276 -59.98 3.17 9.25
C PRO A 276 -60.14 1.87 8.38
N MET A 277 -59.52 0.77 8.83
CA MET A 277 -59.91 -0.67 8.71
C MET A 277 -59.37 -1.52 7.55
N SER A 278 -58.61 -2.56 7.90
CA SER A 278 -59.00 -3.99 7.82
C SER A 278 -57.81 -4.92 7.45
N SER A 279 -57.41 -5.77 8.40
CA SER A 279 -56.89 -7.13 8.15
C SER A 279 -58.05 -8.04 7.67
N PRO A 280 -57.92 -9.35 7.31
CA PRO A 280 -56.78 -10.29 7.42
C PRO A 280 -56.60 -11.25 6.20
N SER A 281 -55.62 -12.17 6.21
CA SER A 281 -55.78 -13.61 5.89
C SER A 281 -54.46 -14.36 5.72
N VAL A 282 -54.41 -15.53 6.36
CA VAL A 282 -53.47 -16.68 6.41
C VAL A 282 -54.42 -17.92 6.40
N PRO A 283 -54.09 -19.21 6.11
CA PRO A 283 -52.87 -19.97 5.72
C PRO A 283 -53.17 -21.00 4.56
N PRO A 284 -52.73 -22.30 4.51
CA PRO A 284 -51.45 -23.03 4.72
C PRO A 284 -51.08 -24.01 3.55
N ASN A 285 -50.02 -24.82 3.77
CA ASN A 285 -49.67 -26.14 3.16
C ASN A 285 -48.71 -26.10 1.95
N GLY A 286 -47.72 -26.99 1.82
CA GLY A 286 -47.57 -28.30 2.45
C GLY A 286 -46.14 -28.89 2.41
N PHE A 287 -46.02 -29.96 3.19
CA PHE A 287 -44.94 -30.96 3.32
C PHE A 287 -44.39 -31.51 1.99
N VAL A 288 -43.13 -31.98 1.99
CA VAL A 288 -42.69 -33.41 1.88
C VAL A 288 -41.14 -33.51 1.91
N HIS A 289 -40.61 -34.28 2.87
CA HIS A 289 -39.29 -34.95 2.88
C HIS A 289 -39.51 -36.45 2.54
N PRO A 290 -38.51 -37.36 2.48
CA PRO A 290 -37.11 -37.33 2.03
C PRO A 290 -36.81 -38.49 1.03
N GLY A 291 -35.57 -38.64 0.55
CA GLY A 291 -35.18 -39.85 -0.22
C GLY A 291 -33.69 -39.95 -0.55
N SER A 292 -32.94 -40.63 0.32
CA SER A 292 -31.74 -41.44 -0.04
C SER A 292 -32.20 -42.92 -0.05
N PRO A 293 -31.59 -43.86 -0.80
CA PRO A 293 -30.21 -44.33 -0.54
C PRO A 293 -29.39 -44.84 -1.75
N GLU A 294 -28.09 -45.02 -1.48
CA GLU A 294 -27.15 -46.06 -1.91
C GLU A 294 -27.24 -46.68 -3.32
N ARG A 295 -26.08 -46.70 -4.01
CA ARG A 295 -25.59 -47.94 -4.63
C ARG A 295 -24.07 -47.95 -4.81
N GLU A 296 -23.46 -48.96 -4.21
CA GLU A 296 -22.12 -49.48 -4.47
C GLU A 296 -21.92 -49.81 -5.96
N MET A 297 -20.72 -49.54 -6.46
CA MET A 297 -19.88 -50.44 -7.28
C MET A 297 -18.42 -50.05 -7.09
#